data_AF-A0AAD3E5U1-F1
#
_entry.id   AF-A0AAD3E5U1-F1
#
_cell.length_a   1.000
_cell.length_b   1.000
_cell.length_c   1.000
_cell.angle_alpha   90.00
_cell.angle_beta   90.00
_cell.angle_gamma   90.00
#
_symmetry.space_group_name_H-M   'P 1'
#
loop_
_entity.id
_entity.type
_entity.pdbx_description
1 polymer ?
#
loop_
_entity_poly.entity_id
_entity_poly.type
_entity_poly.pdbx_seq_one_letter_code
_entity_poly.pdbx_strand_id
1 'polypeptide(L)'
;TVVAPPAGPAPQPPIQPGATPPEPGRPRFLCFNMIGSVASRPVEDHHAVEVLFHDSSRFTSRVPLLTDYYGFDKASLGEKGVVYSSPPSKSASPPSPSDGGEGGGEGSDAIPCMVMFRPFDSWAPNSDW
;
A
#
# COMPACT_ATOMS: atom_id res chain seq x y z
N THR A 1 2.21 -15.24 49.62
CA THR A 1 2.54 -15.34 48.19
C THR A 1 1.58 -14.46 47.42
N VAL A 2 2.06 -13.36 46.83
CA VAL A 2 1.22 -12.48 46.00
C VAL A 2 1.07 -13.14 44.63
N VAL A 3 -0.15 -13.56 44.30
CA VAL A 3 -0.47 -14.11 42.98
C VAL A 3 -0.59 -12.94 42.02
N ALA A 4 0.21 -12.94 40.94
CA ALA A 4 0.11 -11.93 39.90
C ALA A 4 -1.28 -11.99 39.25
N PRO A 5 -1.92 -10.83 38.95
CA PRO A 5 -3.21 -10.84 38.28
C PRO A 5 -3.10 -11.53 36.91
N PRO A 6 -4.17 -12.20 36.46
CA PRO A 6 -4.19 -12.86 35.16
C PRO A 6 -3.92 -11.83 34.06
N ALA A 7 -3.10 -12.20 33.08
CA ALA A 7 -2.78 -11.34 31.96
C ALA A 7 -4.08 -10.91 31.24
N GLY A 8 -4.23 -9.61 31.00
CA GLY A 8 -5.36 -9.07 30.24
C GLY A 8 -5.33 -9.50 28.77
N PRO A 9 -6.41 -9.24 28.01
CA PRO A 9 -6.46 -9.55 26.60
C PRO A 9 -5.36 -8.82 25.82
N ALA A 10 -4.88 -9.44 24.74
CA ALA A 10 -3.90 -8.82 23.85
C ALA A 10 -4.46 -7.50 23.25
N PRO A 11 -3.63 -6.45 23.11
CA PRO A 11 -4.03 -5.24 22.42
C PRO A 11 -4.46 -5.49 20.98
N GLN A 12 -5.46 -4.75 20.50
CA GLN A 12 -5.87 -4.80 19.10
C GLN A 12 -4.73 -4.33 18.16
N PRO A 13 -4.56 -4.96 16.99
CA PRO A 13 -3.59 -4.50 16.00
C PRO A 13 -4.03 -3.18 15.34
N PRO A 14 -3.12 -2.48 14.64
CA PRO A 14 -3.49 -1.31 13.85
C PRO A 14 -4.57 -1.62 12.82
N ILE A 15 -5.51 -0.70 12.65
CA ILE A 15 -6.63 -0.84 11.70
C ILE A 15 -6.59 0.26 10.64
N GLN A 16 -7.02 -0.08 9.43
CA GLN A 16 -7.27 0.88 8.36
C GLN A 16 -8.79 0.98 8.13
N PRO A 17 -9.42 2.15 8.32
CA PRO A 17 -10.85 2.31 8.13
C PRO A 17 -11.30 1.96 6.71
N GLY A 18 -12.35 1.13 6.61
CA GLY A 18 -12.90 0.69 5.32
C GLY A 18 -12.00 -0.27 4.53
N ALA A 19 -10.93 -0.80 5.12
CA ALA A 19 -10.11 -1.83 4.51
C ALA A 19 -10.63 -3.24 4.84
N THR A 20 -10.44 -4.18 3.93
CA THR A 20 -10.67 -5.60 4.20
C THR A 20 -9.34 -6.31 4.50
N PRO A 21 -9.33 -7.38 5.31
CA PRO A 21 -8.14 -8.21 5.50
C PRO A 21 -7.58 -8.73 4.18
N PRO A 22 -6.25 -8.93 4.06
CA PRO A 22 -5.67 -9.55 2.90
C PRO A 22 -6.02 -11.04 2.84
N GLU A 23 -6.52 -11.50 1.70
CA GLU A 23 -6.72 -12.91 1.36
C GLU A 23 -5.80 -13.30 0.20
N PRO A 24 -5.06 -14.42 0.27
CA PRO A 24 -4.17 -14.85 -0.81
C PRO A 24 -4.88 -14.96 -2.15
N GLY A 25 -4.32 -14.32 -3.19
CA GLY A 25 -4.84 -14.36 -4.56
C GLY A 25 -6.16 -13.62 -4.79
N ARG A 26 -6.67 -12.88 -3.81
CA ARG A 26 -7.94 -12.17 -3.90
C ARG A 26 -7.77 -10.65 -3.82
N PRO A 27 -8.62 -9.88 -4.52
CA PRO A 27 -8.65 -8.44 -4.35
C PRO A 27 -9.12 -8.08 -2.94
N ARG A 28 -8.64 -6.94 -2.45
CA ARG A 28 -9.04 -6.39 -1.15
C ARG A 28 -9.29 -4.89 -1.26
N PHE A 29 -10.11 -4.35 -0.36
CA PHE A 29 -10.21 -2.91 -0.19
C PHE A 29 -9.08 -2.42 0.71
N LEU A 30 -8.36 -1.39 0.25
CA LEU A 30 -7.43 -0.61 1.05
C LEU A 30 -8.15 0.54 1.79
N CYS A 31 -9.26 1.01 1.23
CA CYS A 31 -10.17 1.97 1.85
C CYS A 31 -11.53 1.91 1.14
N PHE A 32 -12.60 2.11 1.91
CA PHE A 32 -13.94 2.35 1.41
C PHE A 32 -14.57 3.41 2.31
N ASN A 33 -14.90 4.57 1.74
CA ASN A 33 -15.47 5.70 2.48
C ASN A 33 -16.58 6.38 1.66
N MET A 34 -17.03 7.56 2.11
CA MET A 34 -18.13 8.30 1.47
C MET A 34 -17.78 8.91 0.11
N ILE A 35 -16.49 8.95 -0.27
CA ILE A 35 -16.03 9.43 -1.58
C ILE A 35 -16.05 8.28 -2.60
N GLY A 36 -15.66 7.09 -2.16
CA GLY A 36 -15.49 5.94 -3.03
C GLY A 36 -14.75 4.79 -2.37
N SER A 37 -14.05 4.00 -3.18
CA SER A 37 -13.23 2.88 -2.76
C SER A 37 -11.88 2.85 -3.46
N VAL A 38 -10.89 2.34 -2.75
CA VAL A 38 -9.56 1.98 -3.28
C VAL A 38 -9.40 0.48 -3.11
N ALA A 39 -9.26 -0.24 -4.21
CA ALA A 39 -9.11 -1.69 -4.22
C ALA A 39 -7.73 -2.07 -4.76
N SER A 40 -7.07 -3.04 -4.13
CA SER A 40 -5.83 -3.64 -4.60
C SER A 40 -6.11 -5.06 -5.04
N ARG A 41 -5.69 -5.42 -6.25
CA ARG A 41 -5.82 -6.75 -6.83
C ARG A 41 -4.44 -7.30 -7.18
N PRO A 42 -4.06 -8.49 -6.71
CA PRO A 42 -2.82 -9.10 -7.13
C PRO A 42 -2.84 -9.40 -8.65
N VAL A 43 -1.74 -9.05 -9.30
CA VAL A 43 -1.34 -9.42 -10.66
C VAL A 43 0.01 -10.13 -10.52
N GLU A 44 0.34 -11.03 -11.43
CA GLU A 44 1.51 -11.91 -11.40
C GLU A 44 2.73 -11.41 -10.59
N ASP A 45 3.26 -10.22 -10.93
CA ASP A 45 4.44 -9.60 -10.32
C ASP A 45 4.18 -8.29 -9.55
N HIS A 46 2.93 -7.81 -9.50
CA HIS A 46 2.57 -6.50 -8.92
C HIS A 46 1.12 -6.45 -8.43
N HIS A 47 0.73 -5.38 -7.77
CA HIS A 47 -0.67 -5.12 -7.46
C HIS A 47 -1.26 -4.10 -8.42
N ALA A 48 -2.42 -4.38 -8.99
CA ALA A 48 -3.23 -3.40 -9.68
C ALA A 48 -4.13 -2.69 -8.67
N VAL A 49 -3.91 -1.40 -8.48
CA VAL A 49 -4.66 -0.55 -7.55
C VAL A 49 -5.64 0.32 -8.33
N GLU A 50 -6.93 0.18 -8.02
CA GLU A 50 -8.03 0.87 -8.67
C GLU A 50 -8.74 1.81 -7.70
N VAL A 51 -9.08 3.01 -8.18
CA VAL A 51 -9.87 4.00 -7.46
C VAL A 51 -11.22 4.13 -8.16
N LEU A 52 -12.30 3.91 -7.40
CA LEU A 52 -13.67 4.07 -7.87
C LEU A 52 -14.38 5.09 -7.00
N PHE A 53 -15.02 6.08 -7.64
CA PHE A 53 -15.84 7.07 -6.94
C PHE A 53 -17.31 6.65 -6.96
N HIS A 54 -18.02 6.95 -5.87
CA HIS A 54 -19.49 6.77 -5.84
C HIS A 54 -20.18 7.71 -6.82
N ASP A 55 -19.68 8.94 -6.92
CA ASP A 55 -20.09 9.90 -7.94
C ASP A 55 -19.06 9.96 -9.07
N SER A 56 -19.32 9.20 -10.13
CA SER A 56 -18.47 9.17 -11.32
C SER A 56 -18.55 10.42 -12.19
N SER A 57 -19.52 11.31 -11.94
CA SER A 57 -19.68 12.58 -12.66
C SER A 57 -18.76 13.68 -12.14
N ARG A 58 -18.19 13.51 -10.94
CA ARG A 58 -17.35 14.50 -10.27
C ARG A 58 -16.03 14.79 -11.00
N PHE A 59 -15.50 13.83 -11.75
CA PHE A 59 -14.24 13.96 -12.46
C PHE A 59 -14.45 13.88 -13.97
N THR A 60 -13.80 14.78 -14.73
CA THR A 60 -13.89 14.78 -16.19
C THR A 60 -13.23 13.55 -16.83
N SER A 61 -12.34 12.87 -16.09
CA SER A 61 -11.64 11.67 -16.51
C SER A 61 -11.57 10.66 -15.37
N ARG A 62 -11.55 9.37 -15.73
CA ARG A 62 -11.32 8.31 -14.75
C ARG A 62 -9.89 8.41 -14.20
N VAL A 63 -9.73 8.08 -12.92
CA VAL A 63 -8.40 7.93 -12.33
C VAL A 63 -7.71 6.74 -12.98
N PRO A 64 -6.48 6.91 -13.51
CA PRO A 64 -5.73 5.81 -14.09
C PRO A 64 -5.46 4.71 -13.07
N LEU A 65 -5.49 3.46 -13.54
CA LEU A 65 -5.05 2.31 -12.75
C LEU A 65 -3.59 2.50 -12.33
N LEU A 66 -3.27 2.18 -11.07
CA LEU A 66 -1.92 2.23 -10.53
C LEU A 66 -1.31 0.83 -10.51
N THR A 67 -0.15 0.67 -11.14
CA THR A 67 0.71 -0.51 -11.03
C THR A 67 1.59 -0.34 -9.79
N ASP A 68 1.34 -1.14 -8.76
CA ASP A 68 2.01 -1.08 -7.46
C ASP A 68 3.02 -2.22 -7.28
N TYR A 69 4.31 -1.87 -7.27
CA TYR A 69 5.43 -2.78 -6.96
C TYR A 69 5.91 -2.68 -5.49
N TYR A 70 5.36 -1.73 -4.72
CA TYR A 70 5.75 -1.49 -3.33
C TYR A 70 4.92 -2.30 -2.33
N GLY A 71 3.76 -2.81 -2.76
CA GLY A 71 2.87 -3.59 -1.92
C GLY A 71 2.11 -2.72 -0.92
N PHE A 72 1.42 -1.70 -1.42
CA PHE A 72 0.62 -0.80 -0.61
C PHE A 72 -0.44 -1.56 0.20
N ASP A 73 -0.39 -1.39 1.52
CA ASP A 73 -1.28 -2.09 2.46
C ASP A 73 -2.28 -1.15 3.15
N LYS A 74 -2.14 0.17 2.95
CA LYS A 74 -3.07 1.21 3.40
C LYS A 74 -3.30 2.22 2.31
N ALA A 75 -4.51 2.78 2.28
CA ALA A 75 -4.83 3.93 1.45
C ALA A 75 -5.84 4.85 2.14
N SER A 76 -5.80 6.14 1.82
CA SER A 76 -6.83 7.10 2.23
C SER A 76 -7.30 7.88 1.01
N LEU A 77 -8.59 7.75 0.71
CA LEU A 77 -9.24 8.42 -0.42
C LEU A 77 -9.83 9.76 0.03
N GLY A 78 -9.25 10.85 -0.47
CA GLY A 78 -9.76 12.20 -0.26
C GLY A 78 -10.48 12.74 -1.49
N GLU A 79 -10.89 14.01 -1.42
CA GLU A 79 -11.55 14.68 -2.54
C GLU A 79 -10.57 15.11 -3.64
N LYS A 80 -9.31 15.33 -3.28
CA LYS A 80 -8.28 15.90 -4.16
C LYS A 80 -7.23 14.89 -4.62
N GLY A 81 -7.25 13.69 -4.05
CA GLY A 81 -6.26 12.66 -4.35
C GLY A 81 -6.35 11.48 -3.38
N VAL A 82 -5.43 10.55 -3.55
CA VAL A 82 -5.29 9.36 -2.71
C VAL A 82 -3.89 9.32 -2.12
N VAL A 83 -3.79 9.03 -0.82
CA VAL A 83 -2.54 8.66 -0.15
C VAL A 83 -2.46 7.13 -0.07
N TYR A 84 -1.29 6.57 -0.35
CA TYR A 84 -0.96 5.16 -0.20
C TYR A 84 0.23 5.01 0.76
N SER A 85 0.32 3.87 1.45
CA SER A 85 1.53 3.52 2.20
C SER A 85 1.83 2.03 2.12
N SER A 86 3.12 1.68 2.17
CA SER A 86 3.59 0.30 2.28
C SER A 86 4.54 0.12 3.47
N PRO A 87 4.54 -1.07 4.10
CA PRO A 87 5.57 -1.41 5.07
C PRO A 87 6.93 -1.60 4.37
N PRO A 88 8.05 -1.56 5.11
CA PRO A 88 9.32 -1.96 4.53
C PRO A 88 9.26 -3.43 4.10
N SER A 89 9.83 -3.75 2.95
CA SER A 89 9.90 -5.10 2.40
C SER A 89 11.35 -5.51 2.18
N LYS A 90 11.69 -6.79 2.33
CA LYS A 90 12.98 -7.29 1.83
C LYS A 90 12.83 -7.45 0.33
N SER A 91 13.75 -6.90 -0.48
CA SER A 91 13.62 -6.99 -1.93
C SER A 91 13.40 -8.44 -2.37
N ALA A 92 12.58 -8.59 -3.40
CA ALA A 92 12.37 -9.85 -4.10
C ALA A 92 13.38 -10.05 -5.25
N SER A 93 14.46 -9.27 -5.32
CA SER A 93 15.47 -9.48 -6.36
C SER A 93 16.25 -10.76 -6.05
N PRO A 94 16.25 -11.78 -6.93
CA PRO A 94 17.26 -12.82 -6.84
C PRO A 94 18.64 -12.16 -6.96
N PRO A 95 19.65 -12.58 -6.18
CA PRO A 95 21.00 -12.06 -6.35
C PRO A 95 21.44 -12.30 -7.79
N SER A 96 21.77 -11.24 -8.52
CA SER A 96 22.43 -11.39 -9.82
C SER A 96 23.75 -12.15 -9.59
N PRO A 97 23.97 -13.30 -10.25
CA PRO A 97 25.21 -14.05 -10.08
C PRO A 97 26.26 -13.42 -10.98
N SER A 98 26.88 -12.30 -10.57
CA SER A 98 27.95 -11.73 -11.39
C SER A 98 29.11 -11.03 -10.69
N ASP A 99 29.21 -10.91 -9.37
CA ASP A 99 30.45 -10.38 -8.78
C ASP A 99 30.90 -11.17 -7.55
N GLY A 100 31.93 -12.01 -7.77
CA GLY A 100 32.68 -12.70 -6.72
C GLY A 100 33.64 -11.75 -6.01
N GLY A 101 33.10 -10.84 -5.20
CA GLY A 101 33.86 -9.94 -4.34
C GLY A 101 33.77 -10.34 -2.86
N GLU A 102 34.86 -10.87 -2.31
CA GLU A 102 35.05 -10.99 -0.86
C GLU A 102 35.24 -9.59 -0.25
N GLY A 103 34.26 -9.12 0.51
CA GLY A 103 34.34 -7.87 1.27
C GLY A 103 33.05 -7.63 2.05
N GLY A 104 33.12 -7.67 3.38
CA GLY A 104 31.96 -7.50 4.26
C GLY A 104 31.26 -6.16 4.03
N GLY A 105 30.00 -6.22 3.59
CA GLY A 105 29.15 -5.05 3.37
C GLY A 105 27.76 -5.25 3.98
N GLU A 106 27.44 -4.46 5.01
CA GLU A 106 26.08 -4.20 5.45
C GLU A 106 25.35 -3.39 4.35
N GLY A 107 24.87 -4.05 3.31
CA GLY A 107 24.04 -3.48 2.26
C GLY A 107 22.67 -4.12 2.29
N SER A 108 21.74 -3.59 3.08
CA SER A 108 20.40 -4.16 3.15
C SER A 108 19.67 -3.88 1.84
N ASP A 109 19.48 -4.90 1.00
CA ASP A 109 18.57 -4.91 -0.15
C ASP A 109 17.08 -4.77 0.27
N ALA A 110 16.77 -4.07 1.36
CA ALA A 110 15.41 -3.85 1.83
C ALA A 110 14.81 -2.61 1.17
N ILE A 111 13.62 -2.76 0.59
CA ILE A 111 12.78 -1.65 0.16
C ILE A 111 12.27 -0.96 1.44
N PRO A 112 12.53 0.35 1.64
CA PRO A 112 12.03 1.09 2.80
C PRO A 112 10.50 1.20 2.76
N CYS A 113 9.89 1.60 3.88
CA CYS A 113 8.48 1.96 3.87
C CYS A 113 8.25 3.14 2.92
N MET A 114 7.17 3.08 2.14
CA MET A 114 6.81 4.14 1.20
C MET A 114 5.52 4.82 1.63
N VAL A 115 5.45 6.12 1.38
CA VAL A 115 4.21 6.90 1.37
C VAL A 115 4.16 7.60 0.02
N MET A 116 3.03 7.51 -0.66
CA MET A 116 2.82 8.11 -1.97
C MET A 116 1.49 8.85 -1.98
N PHE A 117 1.42 10.01 -2.58
CA PHE A 117 0.17 10.68 -2.88
C PHE A 117 0.01 10.95 -4.36
N ARG A 118 -1.19 10.68 -4.83
CA ARG A 118 -1.61 10.89 -6.22
C ARG A 118 -2.74 11.91 -6.27
N PRO A 119 -2.50 13.14 -6.72
CA PRO A 119 -3.56 14.11 -6.92
C PRO A 119 -4.46 13.70 -8.09
N PHE A 120 -5.75 14.00 -8.01
CA PHE A 120 -6.67 13.81 -9.14
C PHE A 120 -6.57 14.92 -10.17
N ASP A 121 -6.36 16.15 -9.69
CA ASP A 121 -6.12 17.32 -10.53
C ASP A 121 -4.67 17.75 -10.37
N SER A 122 -3.99 17.91 -11.50
CA SER A 122 -2.61 18.37 -11.52
C SER A 122 -2.44 19.53 -12.48
N TRP A 123 -1.74 20.57 -12.03
CA TRP A 123 -1.36 21.72 -12.85
C TRP A 123 -0.06 21.48 -13.66
N ALA A 124 0.66 20.39 -13.38
CA ALA A 124 1.89 20.01 -14.08
C ALA A 124 1.92 18.51 -14.41
N PRO A 125 2.69 18.07 -15.42
CA PRO A 125 3.03 16.67 -15.58
C PRO A 125 3.77 16.13 -14.35
N ASN A 126 3.54 14.86 -13.97
CA ASN A 126 4.24 14.15 -12.89
C ASN A 126 4.06 14.72 -11.46
N SER A 127 2.82 15.01 -11.05
CA SER A 127 2.54 15.52 -9.69
C SER A 127 2.31 14.44 -8.62
N ASP A 128 2.70 13.20 -8.91
CA ASP A 128 2.75 12.15 -7.89
C ASP A 128 3.97 12.43 -6.98
N TRP A 129 3.78 12.39 -5.65
CA TRP A 129 4.83 12.65 -4.66
C TRP A 129 4.91 11.58 -3.58
#